data_AF-A0A975A5Z3-F1
#
_entry.id   AF-A0A975A5Z3-F1
#
_cell.length_a   1.000
_cell.length_b   1.000
_cell.length_c   1.000
_cell.angle_alpha   90.00
_cell.angle_beta   90.00
_cell.angle_gamma   90.00
#
_symmetry.space_group_name_H-M   'P 1'
#
loop_
_entity.id
_entity.type
_entity.pdbx_description
1 polymer ?
#
loop_
_entity_poly.entity_id
_entity_poly.type
_entity_poly.pdbx_seq_one_letter_code
_entity_poly.pdbx_strand_id
1 'polypeptide(L)'
;MSRLLARWRGRVAGGVVLAAIGYGLAVALDFDPRPLPYVVWAVVVLAMTYLVVDTVDVPAAQWRTGPPPADRVDEVTSDLRILTSHRSADHPSDALARRLVELARARDPGLAEEIQHETTDGGRLSPGDIDRILTRIEDLRDRR
;
A
#
# COMPACT_ATOMS: atom_id res chain seq x y z
N MET A 1 12.74 11.40 -18.58
CA MET A 1 13.24 10.05 -18.98
C MET A 1 14.77 10.00 -19.18
N SER A 2 15.39 10.96 -19.87
CA SER A 2 16.83 10.98 -20.16
C SER A 2 17.78 11.00 -18.93
N ARG A 3 17.41 11.67 -17.84
CA ARG A 3 18.25 11.76 -16.63
C ARG A 3 18.33 10.45 -15.83
N LEU A 4 17.25 9.68 -15.82
CA LEU A 4 17.18 8.36 -15.15
C LEU A 4 18.09 7.36 -15.89
N LEU A 5 17.99 7.32 -17.21
CA LEU A 5 18.89 6.55 -18.08
C LEU A 5 20.35 6.96 -17.90
N ALA A 6 20.67 8.25 -17.88
CA ALA A 6 22.04 8.74 -17.71
C ALA A 6 22.66 8.35 -16.35
N ARG A 7 21.88 8.45 -15.26
CA ARG A 7 22.31 8.04 -13.92
C ARG A 7 22.54 6.53 -13.83
N TRP A 8 21.66 5.74 -14.42
CA TRP A 8 21.80 4.28 -14.46
C TRP A 8 23.02 3.86 -15.29
N ARG A 9 23.24 4.52 -16.44
CA ARG A 9 24.41 4.28 -17.30
C ARG A 9 25.72 4.59 -16.58
N GLY A 10 25.77 5.68 -15.80
CA GLY A 10 26.94 6.01 -14.99
C GLY A 10 27.27 4.96 -13.93
N ARG A 11 26.25 4.37 -13.29
CA ARG A 11 26.40 3.30 -12.30
C ARG A 11 26.92 2.00 -12.92
N VAL A 12 26.34 1.59 -14.04
CA VAL A 12 26.81 0.41 -14.78
C VAL A 12 28.23 0.61 -15.30
N ALA A 13 28.53 1.76 -15.89
CA ALA A 13 29.86 2.07 -16.41
C ALA A 13 30.91 2.07 -15.27
N GLY A 14 30.59 2.68 -14.12
CA GLY A 14 31.48 2.66 -12.95
C GLY A 14 31.75 1.24 -12.45
N GLY A 15 30.73 0.38 -12.40
CA GLY A 15 30.90 -1.01 -12.01
C GLY A 15 31.75 -1.84 -12.97
N VAL A 16 31.57 -1.64 -14.29
CA VAL A 16 32.40 -2.28 -15.31
C VAL A 16 33.86 -1.84 -15.21
N VAL A 17 34.11 -0.54 -15.00
CA VAL A 17 35.48 -0.01 -14.83
C VAL A 17 36.14 -0.61 -13.57
N LEU A 18 35.42 -0.68 -12.45
CA LEU A 18 35.90 -1.30 -11.22
C LEU A 18 36.26 -2.78 -11.41
N ALA A 19 35.41 -3.54 -12.09
CA ALA A 19 35.68 -4.94 -12.41
C ALA A 19 36.90 -5.10 -13.33
N ALA A 20 37.06 -4.23 -14.33
CA ALA A 20 38.21 -4.25 -15.23
C ALA A 20 39.53 -3.94 -14.48
N ILE A 21 39.52 -2.96 -13.57
CA ILE A 21 40.68 -2.64 -12.71
C ILE A 21 41.03 -3.82 -11.82
N GLY A 22 40.02 -4.44 -11.18
CA GLY A 22 40.23 -5.61 -10.33
C GLY A 22 40.81 -6.80 -11.11
N TYR A 23 40.37 -7.02 -12.34
CA TYR A 23 40.90 -8.08 -13.19
C TYR A 23 42.37 -7.81 -13.56
N GLY A 24 42.69 -6.57 -13.96
CA GLY A 24 44.06 -6.16 -14.26
C GLY A 24 44.99 -6.33 -13.04
N LEU A 25 44.51 -5.99 -11.84
CA LEU A 25 45.26 -6.18 -10.61
C LEU A 25 45.49 -7.67 -10.29
N ALA A 26 44.47 -8.52 -10.50
CA ALA A 26 44.57 -9.95 -10.27
C ALA A 26 45.59 -10.61 -11.24
N VAL A 27 45.63 -10.16 -12.50
CA VAL A 27 46.65 -10.59 -13.46
C VAL A 27 48.04 -10.10 -13.03
N ALA A 28 48.16 -8.84 -12.61
CA ALA A 28 49.44 -8.27 -12.18
C ALA A 28 50.01 -8.95 -10.91
N LEU A 29 49.14 -9.51 -10.07
CA LEU A 29 49.48 -10.27 -8.87
C LEU A 29 49.62 -11.79 -9.12
N ASP A 30 49.59 -12.22 -10.39
CA ASP A 30 49.77 -13.62 -10.79
C ASP A 30 48.74 -14.59 -10.20
N PHE A 31 47.52 -14.11 -9.91
CA PHE A 31 46.42 -14.95 -9.42
C PHE A 31 45.79 -15.86 -10.49
N ASP A 32 46.32 -15.83 -11.72
CA ASP A 32 45.81 -16.53 -12.92
C ASP A 32 44.27 -16.52 -13.01
N PRO A 33 43.64 -15.31 -13.03
CA PRO A 33 42.20 -15.21 -12.94
C PRO A 33 41.55 -15.75 -14.21
N ARG A 34 40.77 -16.83 -14.07
CA ARG A 34 39.95 -17.32 -15.17
C ARG A 34 38.85 -16.29 -15.50
N PRO A 35 38.70 -15.87 -16.76
CA PRO A 35 37.87 -14.71 -17.11
C PRO A 35 36.38 -14.94 -16.84
N LEU A 36 35.86 -16.12 -17.19
CA LEU A 36 34.45 -16.49 -16.96
C LEU A 36 34.04 -16.45 -15.48
N PRO A 37 34.69 -17.20 -14.57
CA PRO A 37 34.33 -17.16 -13.15
C PRO A 37 34.60 -15.79 -12.52
N TYR A 38 35.61 -15.05 -12.99
CA TYR A 38 35.86 -13.68 -12.52
C TYR A 38 34.67 -12.76 -12.84
N VAL A 39 34.15 -12.80 -14.07
CA VAL A 39 32.99 -11.99 -14.47
C VAL A 39 31.77 -12.34 -13.62
N VAL A 40 31.51 -13.64 -13.40
CA VAL A 40 30.39 -14.08 -12.54
C VAL A 40 30.56 -13.53 -11.13
N TRP A 41 31.75 -13.64 -10.55
CA TRP A 41 32.03 -13.15 -9.20
C TRP A 41 31.91 -11.63 -9.11
N ALA A 42 32.42 -10.90 -10.10
CA ALA A 42 32.30 -9.46 -10.19
C ALA A 42 30.85 -9.01 -10.25
N VAL A 43 29.99 -9.68 -11.03
CA VAL A 43 28.55 -9.40 -11.10
C VAL A 43 27.88 -9.61 -9.74
N VAL A 44 28.19 -10.71 -9.05
CA VAL A 44 27.63 -10.99 -7.71
C VAL A 44 28.03 -9.91 -6.71
N VAL A 45 29.31 -9.55 -6.66
CA VAL A 45 29.79 -8.48 -5.78
C VAL A 45 29.13 -7.15 -6.13
N LEU A 46 29.04 -6.81 -7.42
CA LEU A 46 28.42 -5.56 -7.85
C LEU A 46 26.94 -5.50 -7.44
N ALA A 47 26.20 -6.59 -7.62
CA ALA A 47 24.81 -6.71 -7.23
C ALA A 47 24.63 -6.56 -5.72
N MET A 48 25.48 -7.22 -4.93
CA MET A 48 25.48 -7.10 -3.46
C MET A 48 25.81 -5.69 -3.01
N THR A 49 26.85 -5.06 -3.55
CA THR A 49 27.18 -3.66 -3.23
C THR A 49 26.04 -2.72 -3.60
N TYR A 50 25.41 -2.93 -4.75
CA TYR A 50 24.30 -2.10 -5.18
C TYR A 50 23.08 -2.27 -4.26
N LEU A 51 22.78 -3.49 -3.85
CA LEU A 51 21.72 -3.78 -2.88
C LEU A 51 21.97 -3.05 -1.56
N VAL A 52 23.20 -3.10 -1.04
CA VAL A 52 23.57 -2.39 0.19
C VAL A 52 23.39 -0.89 0.03
N VAL A 53 23.90 -0.30 -1.07
CA VAL A 53 23.74 1.14 -1.35
C VAL A 53 22.26 1.52 -1.46
N ASP A 54 21.45 0.71 -2.13
CA ASP A 54 20.02 0.96 -2.29
C ASP A 54 19.31 0.91 -0.93
N THR A 55 19.69 -0.01 -0.04
CA THR A 55 19.11 -0.10 1.31
C THR A 55 19.47 1.08 2.21
N VAL A 56 20.67 1.68 2.08
CA VAL A 56 21.05 2.84 2.90
C VAL A 56 20.52 4.17 2.34
N ASP A 57 20.26 4.24 1.04
CA ASP A 57 19.65 5.43 0.40
C ASP A 57 18.13 5.50 0.57
N VAL A 58 17.48 4.49 1.17
CA VAL A 58 16.05 4.58 1.51
C VAL A 58 15.89 5.59 2.64
N PRO A 59 15.18 6.72 2.45
CA PRO A 59 14.89 7.62 3.54
C PRO A 59 14.14 6.83 4.63
N ALA A 60 14.66 6.89 5.86
CA ALA A 60 14.05 6.23 7.01
C ALA A 60 12.54 6.46 6.97
N ALA A 61 11.76 5.38 7.09
CA ALA A 61 10.31 5.43 7.06
C ALA A 61 9.83 6.41 8.15
N GLN A 62 9.59 7.64 7.73
CA GLN A 62 9.14 8.70 8.61
C GLN A 62 7.66 8.45 8.85
N TRP A 63 7.33 8.02 10.07
CA TRP A 63 5.97 8.04 10.55
C TRP A 63 5.45 9.46 10.38
N ARG A 64 4.48 9.66 9.49
CA ARG A 64 3.80 10.95 9.36
C ARG A 64 3.14 11.25 10.70
N THR A 65 3.75 12.13 11.48
CA THR A 65 3.15 12.70 12.70
C THR A 65 2.23 13.83 12.28
N GLY A 66 0.99 13.46 11.97
CA GLY A 66 -0.09 14.38 11.65
C GLY A 66 -1.35 13.59 11.34
N PRO A 67 -2.56 14.15 11.56
CA PRO A 67 -3.76 13.51 11.05
C PRO A 67 -3.59 13.33 9.53
N PRO A 68 -3.84 12.13 8.98
CA PRO A 68 -3.75 11.93 7.55
C PRO A 68 -4.62 12.98 6.86
N PRO A 69 -4.17 13.58 5.74
CA PRO A 69 -5.09 14.33 4.90
C PRO A 69 -6.27 13.39 4.62
N ALA A 70 -7.49 13.85 4.85
CA ALA A 70 -8.71 13.13 4.55
C ALA A 70 -8.80 12.94 3.03
N ASP A 71 -8.01 12.01 2.51
CA ASP A 71 -8.17 11.50 1.18
C ASP A 71 -9.48 10.71 1.22
N ARG A 72 -10.45 11.11 0.40
CA ARG A 72 -11.79 10.53 0.39
C ARG A 72 -11.75 9.00 0.19
N VAL A 73 -10.67 8.49 -0.42
CA VAL A 73 -10.41 7.06 -0.61
C VAL A 73 -10.10 6.34 0.71
N ASP A 74 -9.38 6.99 1.62
CA ASP A 74 -9.05 6.44 2.94
C ASP A 74 -10.27 6.46 3.86
N GLU A 75 -11.15 7.45 3.75
CA GLU A 75 -12.44 7.47 4.46
C GLU A 75 -13.33 6.30 4.03
N VAL A 76 -13.51 6.07 2.73
CA VAL A 76 -14.33 4.96 2.20
C VAL A 76 -13.75 3.60 2.60
N THR A 77 -12.43 3.45 2.58
CA THR A 77 -11.76 2.19 2.96
C THR A 77 -11.83 1.94 4.47
N SER A 78 -11.68 3.00 5.28
CA SER A 78 -11.88 2.95 6.73
C SER A 78 -13.32 2.55 7.06
N ASP A 79 -14.29 3.10 6.34
CA ASP A 79 -15.71 2.80 6.51
C ASP A 79 -16.01 1.34 6.21
N LEU A 80 -15.53 0.84 5.07
CA LEU A 80 -15.66 -0.57 4.70
C LEU A 80 -15.03 -1.49 5.75
N ARG A 81 -13.87 -1.14 6.29
CA ARG A 81 -13.17 -1.94 7.31
C ARG A 81 -13.92 -1.97 8.64
N ILE A 82 -14.47 -0.83 9.07
CA ILE A 82 -15.27 -0.72 10.30
C ILE A 82 -16.61 -1.46 10.15
N LEU A 83 -17.26 -1.35 8.99
CA LEU A 83 -18.48 -2.12 8.67
C LEU A 83 -18.20 -3.62 8.67
N THR A 84 -17.08 -4.05 8.07
CA THR A 84 -16.68 -5.47 8.01
C THR A 84 -16.37 -6.03 9.40
N SER A 85 -15.71 -5.24 10.26
CA SER A 85 -15.39 -5.68 11.63
C SER A 85 -16.63 -5.81 12.51
N HIS A 86 -17.63 -4.94 12.33
CA HIS A 86 -18.88 -4.99 13.09
C HIS A 86 -19.91 -5.99 12.55
N ARG A 87 -19.87 -6.29 11.24
CA ARG A 87 -20.64 -7.40 10.65
C ARG A 87 -20.25 -8.75 11.24
N SER A 88 -18.99 -8.90 11.62
CA SER A 88 -18.44 -10.13 12.21
C SER A 88 -18.59 -10.20 13.73
N ALA A 89 -19.15 -9.17 14.36
CA ALA A 89 -19.33 -9.11 15.81
C ALA A 89 -20.73 -9.61 16.19
N ASP A 90 -20.81 -10.47 17.21
CA ASP A 90 -22.08 -11.03 17.70
C ASP A 90 -23.06 -9.95 18.21
N HIS A 91 -22.56 -8.76 18.55
CA HIS A 91 -23.34 -7.61 19.02
C HIS A 91 -22.82 -6.30 18.40
N PRO A 92 -23.46 -5.78 17.34
CA PRO A 92 -23.07 -4.49 16.75
C PRO A 92 -23.47 -3.32 17.67
N SER A 93 -22.65 -2.27 17.66
CA SER A 93 -22.76 -1.12 18.58
C SER A 93 -23.52 0.05 17.97
N ASP A 94 -24.00 0.99 18.81
CA ASP A 94 -24.66 2.24 18.39
C ASP A 94 -23.75 3.16 17.54
N ALA A 95 -22.44 2.89 17.50
CA ALA A 95 -21.52 3.56 16.58
C ALA A 95 -21.73 3.10 15.13
N LEU A 96 -22.07 1.83 14.90
CA LEU A 96 -22.39 1.30 13.58
C LEU A 96 -23.66 1.94 13.01
N ALA A 97 -24.70 2.05 13.83
CA ALA A 97 -25.96 2.71 13.50
C ALA A 97 -25.74 4.11 12.91
N ARG A 98 -24.98 4.95 13.64
CA ARG A 98 -24.63 6.30 13.20
C ARG A 98 -23.85 6.30 11.88
N ARG A 99 -22.94 5.34 11.69
CA ARG A 99 -22.14 5.24 10.47
C ARG A 99 -22.95 4.78 9.26
N LEU A 100 -23.93 3.88 9.44
CA LEU A 100 -24.87 3.49 8.38
C LEU A 100 -25.71 4.68 7.92
N VAL A 101 -26.17 5.53 8.85
CA VAL A 101 -26.90 6.76 8.52
C VAL A 101 -26.00 7.75 7.76
N GLU A 102 -24.74 7.91 8.16
CA GLU A 102 -23.79 8.77 7.43
C GLU A 102 -23.50 8.25 6.02
N LEU A 103 -23.32 6.93 5.86
CA LEU A 103 -23.07 6.31 4.58
C LEU A 103 -24.29 6.43 3.64
N ALA A 104 -25.50 6.27 4.18
CA ALA A 104 -26.73 6.52 3.46
C ALA A 104 -26.85 8.01 3.06
N ARG A 105 -26.56 8.94 3.97
CA ARG A 105 -26.63 10.39 3.72
C ARG A 105 -25.70 10.85 2.61
N ALA A 106 -24.52 10.23 2.48
CA ALA A 106 -23.60 10.50 1.39
C ALA A 106 -24.15 10.10 0.00
N ARG A 107 -25.18 9.24 -0.06
CA ARG A 107 -25.77 8.73 -1.31
C ARG A 107 -27.16 9.25 -1.59
N ASP A 108 -28.05 9.13 -0.62
CA ASP A 108 -29.42 9.58 -0.68
C ASP A 108 -29.88 10.08 0.71
N PRO A 109 -30.17 11.38 0.86
CA PRO A 109 -30.62 11.93 2.12
C PRO A 109 -31.99 11.37 2.57
N GLY A 110 -32.86 10.95 1.63
CA GLY A 110 -34.16 10.35 1.97
C GLY A 110 -34.01 8.95 2.58
N LEU A 111 -33.07 8.17 2.07
CA LEU A 111 -32.73 6.85 2.63
C LEU A 111 -32.10 6.97 4.03
N ALA A 112 -31.33 8.04 4.27
CA ALA A 112 -30.72 8.28 5.57
C ALA A 112 -31.76 8.53 6.68
N GLU A 113 -32.84 9.24 6.37
CA GLU A 113 -33.95 9.48 7.30
C GLU A 113 -34.71 8.19 7.62
N GLU A 114 -34.93 7.34 6.61
CA GLU A 114 -35.58 6.03 6.78
C GLU A 114 -34.75 5.10 7.67
N ILE A 115 -33.45 4.97 7.40
CA ILE A 115 -32.51 4.17 8.20
C ILE A 115 -32.40 4.75 9.62
N GLN A 116 -32.35 6.07 9.76
CA GLN A 116 -32.30 6.70 11.08
C GLN A 116 -33.55 6.38 11.90
N HIS A 117 -34.73 6.36 11.27
CA HIS A 117 -35.97 5.98 11.93
C HIS A 117 -35.97 4.50 12.34
N GLU A 118 -35.61 3.59 11.42
CA GLU A 118 -35.49 2.15 11.69
C GLU A 118 -34.50 1.85 12.84
N THR A 119 -33.40 2.59 12.92
CA THR A 119 -32.35 2.36 13.92
C THR A 119 -32.64 3.01 15.28
N THR A 120 -33.51 4.04 15.32
CA THR A 120 -33.89 4.72 16.56
C THR A 120 -35.06 4.00 17.26
N ASP A 121 -35.94 3.35 16.51
CA ASP A 121 -37.16 2.73 17.03
C ASP A 121 -36.99 1.23 17.39
N GLY A 122 -35.97 0.57 16.82
CA GLY A 122 -35.63 -0.83 17.08
C GLY A 122 -34.24 -0.97 17.71
N GLY A 123 -34.18 -1.04 19.04
CA GLY A 123 -32.91 -1.22 19.77
C GLY A 123 -32.12 -2.45 19.30
N ARG A 124 -30.79 -2.29 19.23
CA ARG A 124 -29.77 -3.26 18.77
C ARG A 124 -30.05 -3.85 17.38
N LEU A 125 -29.32 -3.35 16.39
CA LEU A 125 -29.29 -3.92 15.05
C LEU A 125 -28.83 -5.38 15.11
N SER A 126 -29.53 -6.31 14.47
CA SER A 126 -28.99 -7.64 14.26
C SER A 126 -28.05 -7.65 13.04
N PRO A 127 -27.13 -8.61 12.93
CA PRO A 127 -26.35 -8.81 11.71
C PRO A 127 -27.20 -8.91 10.43
N GLY A 128 -28.41 -9.49 10.53
CA GLY A 128 -29.34 -9.58 9.40
C GLY A 128 -29.93 -8.24 8.97
N ASP A 129 -30.18 -7.33 9.92
CA ASP A 129 -30.69 -5.98 9.63
C ASP A 129 -29.62 -5.13 8.93
N ILE A 130 -28.37 -5.27 9.36
CA ILE A 130 -27.22 -4.61 8.73
C ILE A 130 -27.07 -5.05 7.27
N ASP A 131 -27.15 -6.35 7.00
CA ASP A 131 -27.04 -6.89 5.63
C ASP A 131 -28.16 -6.40 4.73
N ARG A 132 -29.39 -6.31 5.26
CA ARG A 132 -30.53 -5.76 4.53
C ARG A 132 -30.34 -4.29 4.18
N ILE A 133 -29.88 -3.48 5.14
CA ILE A 133 -29.60 -2.04 4.94
C ILE A 133 -28.48 -1.84 3.91
N LEU A 134 -27.39 -2.60 4.03
CA LEU A 134 -26.27 -2.52 3.07
C LEU A 134 -26.70 -2.92 1.66
N THR A 135 -27.50 -3.97 1.50
CA THR A 135 -28.04 -4.39 0.20
C THR A 135 -28.90 -3.27 -0.41
N ARG A 136 -29.76 -2.63 0.40
CA ARG A 136 -30.60 -1.50 -0.07
C ARG A 136 -29.75 -0.31 -0.52
N ILE A 137 -28.66 0.01 0.18
CA ILE A 137 -27.73 1.07 -0.21
C ILE A 137 -27.00 0.73 -1.52
N GLU A 138 -26.59 -0.53 -1.70
CA GLU A 138 -25.91 -1.00 -2.92
C GLU A 138 -26.85 -0.99 -4.13
N ASP A 139 -28.10 -1.44 -3.98
CA ASP A 139 -29.13 -1.41 -5.03
C ASP A 139 -29.39 0.01 -5.56
N LEU A 140 -29.29 1.03 -4.70
CA LEU A 140 -29.44 2.43 -5.09
C LEU A 140 -28.21 2.98 -5.82
N ARG A 141 -27.02 2.40 -5.59
CA ARG A 141 -25.81 2.74 -6.33
C ARG A 141 -25.88 2.25 -7.76
N ASP A 142 -26.33 1.01 -7.97
CA ASP A 142 -26.33 0.37 -9.30
C ASP A 142 -27.42 0.91 -10.24
N ARG A 143 -28.38 1.70 -9.72
CA ARG A 143 -29.43 2.37 -10.50
C ARG A 143 -29.05 3.75 -11.04
N ARG A 144 -27.89 4.30 -10.67
CA ARG A 144 -27.34 5.57 -11.20
C ARG A 144 -26.27 5.30 -12.25
#